data_AF-A0A1B6JE30-F1
#
_entry.id   AF-A0A1B6JE30-F1
#
_cell.length_a   1.000
_cell.length_b   1.000
_cell.length_c   1.000
_cell.angle_alpha   90.00
_cell.angle_beta   90.00
_cell.angle_gamma   90.00
#
_symmetry.space_group_name_H-M   'P 1'
#
loop_
_entity.id
_entity.type
_entity.pdbx_description
1 polymer ?
#
loop_
_entity_poly.entity_id
_entity_poly.type
_entity_poly.pdbx_seq_one_letter_code
_entity_poly.pdbx_strand_id
1 'polypeptide(L)'
;MNMYHVLLFCLLINVACVFGQNDDSVSPPQCIVNGDCGATETCVNLSCQNPCPGTCQGNAKCEVHDHVPYCSCKPGFSGDPFTGCQQEAPNCTTSGSSRGKKVYRVERFIKVNWYAALIHCKSHGGALATIRSREENEQIKEEIRKTTLRNDRFWTSGTNYPQGHWIWMSTGDMLPDFTDWLPGEPNNNGGNEHCLHIVEGNNQGYMWNDVPCTELMYPICEYFE
;
A
#
# COMPACT_ATOMS: atom_id res chain seq x y z
N MET A 1 -32.31 43.36 -25.33
CA MET A 1 -31.89 44.29 -24.26
C MET A 1 -30.47 44.77 -24.56
N ASN A 2 -30.21 46.05 -24.34
CA ASN A 2 -29.22 46.89 -25.03
C ASN A 2 -27.73 46.51 -24.89
N MET A 3 -27.01 46.57 -26.02
CA MET A 3 -25.59 46.21 -26.24
C MET A 3 -24.56 47.20 -25.66
N TYR A 4 -25.00 48.29 -25.01
CA TYR A 4 -24.13 49.39 -24.60
C TYR A 4 -23.62 49.31 -23.14
N HIS A 5 -24.01 48.29 -22.36
CA HIS A 5 -23.60 48.17 -20.94
C HIS A 5 -22.48 47.16 -20.65
N VAL A 6 -22.01 46.39 -21.65
CA VAL A 6 -21.02 45.32 -21.44
C VAL A 6 -19.57 45.78 -21.67
N LEU A 7 -19.36 46.95 -22.27
CA LEU A 7 -18.04 47.42 -22.72
C LEU A 7 -17.21 48.19 -21.67
N LEU A 8 -17.69 48.41 -20.44
CA LEU A 8 -17.00 49.26 -19.45
C LEU A 8 -16.36 48.54 -18.26
N PHE A 9 -16.34 47.21 -18.22
CA PHE A 9 -15.79 46.43 -17.09
C PHE A 9 -14.49 45.65 -17.40
N CYS A 10 -13.81 45.92 -18.52
CA CYS A 10 -12.68 45.12 -18.98
C CYS A 10 -11.31 45.85 -19.03
N LEU A 11 -11.14 47.00 -18.36
CA LEU A 11 -9.91 47.81 -18.47
C LEU A 11 -9.07 48.00 -17.20
N LEU A 12 -9.35 47.32 -16.08
CA LEU A 12 -8.60 47.55 -14.82
C LEU A 12 -7.90 46.35 -14.19
N ILE A 13 -7.96 45.17 -14.79
CA ILE A 13 -7.24 44.00 -14.29
C ILE A 13 -6.62 43.34 -15.51
N ASN A 14 -5.29 43.24 -15.57
CA ASN A 14 -4.51 42.54 -16.59
C ASN A 14 -4.80 41.03 -16.53
N VAL A 15 -6.04 40.65 -16.78
CA VAL A 15 -6.53 39.29 -16.93
C VAL A 15 -7.10 39.24 -18.32
N ALA A 16 -6.41 38.56 -19.22
CA ALA A 16 -7.03 38.15 -20.47
C ALA A 16 -8.22 37.26 -20.10
N CYS A 17 -9.44 37.80 -20.22
CA CYS A 17 -10.64 36.98 -20.31
C CYS A 17 -10.54 36.19 -21.62
N VAL A 18 -9.99 34.98 -21.55
CA VAL A 18 -10.20 33.99 -22.61
C VAL A 18 -11.66 33.55 -22.47
N PHE A 19 -12.53 34.18 -23.26
CA PHE A 19 -13.88 33.70 -23.49
C PHE A 19 -13.79 32.30 -24.11
N GLY A 20 -14.59 31.39 -23.56
CA GLY A 20 -14.66 29.96 -23.88
C GLY A 20 -14.24 29.58 -25.29
N GLN A 21 -13.14 28.84 -25.37
CA GLN A 21 -13.10 27.72 -26.30
C GLN A 21 -13.94 26.64 -25.65
N ASN A 22 -15.16 26.42 -26.16
CA ASN A 22 -15.78 25.11 -26.04
C ASN A 22 -14.83 24.16 -26.79
N ASP A 23 -13.91 23.55 -26.06
CA ASP A 23 -13.04 22.53 -26.61
C ASP A 23 -13.87 21.25 -26.76
N ASP A 24 -14.57 21.15 -27.88
CA ASP A 24 -15.32 19.96 -28.30
C ASP A 24 -14.41 18.72 -28.53
N SER A 25 -13.12 18.77 -28.14
CA SER A 25 -12.17 17.65 -28.22
C SER A 25 -11.81 17.01 -26.88
N VAL A 26 -12.36 17.47 -25.74
CA VAL A 26 -12.17 16.80 -24.45
C VAL A 26 -13.08 15.57 -24.38
N SER A 27 -12.54 14.40 -24.76
CA SER A 27 -13.21 13.13 -24.53
C SER A 27 -13.55 12.98 -23.05
N PRO A 28 -14.78 12.54 -22.69
CA PRO A 28 -15.10 12.22 -21.31
C PRO A 28 -14.04 11.28 -20.71
N PRO A 29 -13.65 11.49 -19.44
CA PRO A 29 -12.71 10.61 -18.78
C PRO A 29 -13.28 9.19 -18.75
N GLN A 30 -12.43 8.18 -18.97
CA GLN A 30 -12.87 6.78 -18.87
C GLN A 30 -13.18 6.40 -17.43
N CYS A 31 -12.51 7.05 -16.48
CA CYS A 31 -12.67 6.82 -15.05
C CYS A 31 -12.36 8.08 -14.24
N ILE A 32 -12.95 8.18 -13.05
CA ILE A 32 -12.60 9.13 -12.00
C ILE A 32 -12.02 8.38 -10.80
N VAL A 33 -12.51 7.16 -10.55
CA VAL A 33 -12.05 6.27 -9.48
C VAL A 33 -11.76 4.87 -10.03
N ASN A 34 -10.98 4.08 -9.29
CA ASN A 34 -10.63 2.72 -9.69
C ASN A 34 -11.85 1.83 -10.00
N GLY A 35 -12.94 1.99 -9.25
CA GLY A 35 -14.18 1.23 -9.46
C GLY A 35 -14.92 1.52 -10.78
N ASP A 36 -14.54 2.56 -11.51
CA ASP A 36 -15.06 2.81 -12.87
C ASP A 36 -14.40 1.89 -13.91
N CYS A 37 -13.27 1.27 -13.56
CA CYS A 37 -12.49 0.40 -14.43
C CYS A 37 -12.85 -1.08 -14.29
N GLY A 38 -12.45 -1.89 -15.27
CA GLY A 38 -12.57 -3.34 -15.15
C GLY A 38 -11.76 -3.89 -13.97
N ALA A 39 -12.08 -5.10 -13.51
CA ALA A 39 -11.45 -5.72 -12.34
C ALA A 39 -9.91 -5.91 -12.44
N THR A 40 -9.34 -5.78 -13.64
CA THR A 40 -7.88 -5.93 -13.90
C THR A 40 -7.21 -4.61 -14.29
N GLU A 41 -7.91 -3.49 -14.13
CA GLU A 41 -7.47 -2.16 -14.53
C GLU A 41 -7.46 -1.23 -13.32
N THR A 42 -6.80 -0.10 -13.40
CA THR A 42 -6.79 0.94 -12.38
C THR A 42 -6.95 2.31 -13.04
N CYS A 43 -7.50 3.27 -12.33
CA CYS A 43 -7.73 4.60 -12.88
C CYS A 43 -6.44 5.42 -12.78
N VAL A 44 -5.76 5.62 -13.91
CA VAL A 44 -4.54 6.43 -14.01
C VAL A 44 -4.76 7.54 -15.01
N ASN A 45 -4.60 8.79 -14.57
CA ASN A 45 -4.75 9.97 -15.42
C ASN A 45 -6.06 9.95 -16.23
N LEU A 46 -7.17 9.62 -15.57
CA LEU A 46 -8.52 9.55 -16.17
C LEU A 46 -8.73 8.46 -17.23
N SER A 47 -7.83 7.47 -17.28
CA SER A 47 -7.88 6.33 -18.18
C SER A 47 -7.72 5.02 -17.41
N CYS A 48 -8.49 4.00 -17.79
CA CYS A 48 -8.38 2.66 -17.23
C CYS A 48 -7.19 1.95 -17.86
N GLN A 49 -6.22 1.56 -17.03
CA GLN A 49 -4.99 0.91 -17.49
C GLN A 49 -4.68 -0.30 -16.62
N ASN A 50 -4.14 -1.35 -17.22
CA ASN A 50 -3.61 -2.47 -16.45
C ASN A 50 -2.36 -2.02 -15.68
N PRO A 51 -2.32 -2.14 -14.34
CA PRO A 51 -1.19 -1.66 -13.56
C PRO A 51 0.02 -2.62 -13.48
N CYS A 52 -0.06 -3.82 -14.07
CA CYS A 52 1.01 -4.82 -14.00
C CYS A 52 2.25 -4.55 -14.89
N PRO A 53 2.11 -4.09 -16.15
CA PRO A 53 3.26 -3.89 -17.04
C PRO A 53 4.31 -2.96 -16.41
N GLY A 54 5.52 -3.49 -16.19
CA GLY A 54 6.65 -2.74 -15.64
C GLY A 54 6.70 -2.62 -14.11
N THR A 55 5.69 -3.11 -13.38
CA THR A 55 5.63 -2.98 -11.92
C THR A 55 6.42 -4.05 -11.18
N CYS A 56 6.28 -5.32 -11.56
CA CYS A 56 7.00 -6.43 -10.95
C CYS A 56 8.28 -6.76 -11.74
N GLN A 57 9.35 -7.14 -11.04
CA GLN A 57 10.66 -7.37 -11.66
C GLN A 57 11.19 -8.78 -11.39
N GLY A 58 12.08 -9.27 -12.26
CA GLY A 58 12.92 -10.47 -12.09
C GLY A 58 12.23 -11.70 -11.49
N ASN A 59 11.77 -12.64 -12.32
CA ASN A 59 11.13 -13.89 -11.88
C ASN A 59 9.90 -13.72 -10.95
N ALA A 60 9.33 -12.53 -10.85
CA ALA A 60 8.03 -12.30 -10.24
C ALA A 60 6.86 -12.55 -11.21
N LYS A 61 5.69 -12.88 -10.65
CA LYS A 61 4.38 -12.88 -11.30
C LYS A 61 3.63 -11.64 -10.84
N CYS A 62 2.92 -10.98 -11.77
CA CYS A 62 1.99 -9.91 -11.45
C CYS A 62 0.55 -10.38 -11.58
N GLU A 63 -0.27 -10.00 -10.61
CA GLU A 63 -1.73 -10.11 -10.64
C GLU A 63 -2.34 -8.78 -10.24
N VAL A 64 -3.60 -8.51 -10.62
CA VAL A 64 -4.29 -7.29 -10.19
C VAL A 64 -5.29 -7.67 -9.12
N HIS A 65 -5.14 -7.08 -7.94
CA HIS A 65 -6.04 -7.27 -6.80
C HIS A 65 -6.55 -5.91 -6.35
N ASP A 66 -7.87 -5.74 -6.35
CA ASP A 66 -8.53 -4.48 -5.98
C ASP A 66 -7.96 -3.25 -6.71
N HIS A 67 -7.79 -3.36 -8.03
CA HIS A 67 -7.22 -2.34 -8.91
C HIS A 67 -5.76 -1.95 -8.58
N VAL A 68 -5.02 -2.80 -7.86
CA VAL A 68 -3.60 -2.59 -7.50
C VAL A 68 -2.76 -3.76 -8.00
N PRO A 69 -1.55 -3.53 -8.53
CA PRO A 69 -0.67 -4.62 -8.93
C PRO A 69 -0.10 -5.33 -7.70
N TYR A 70 -0.24 -6.65 -7.68
CA TYR A 70 0.31 -7.56 -6.70
C TYR A 70 1.46 -8.35 -7.34
N CYS A 71 2.65 -8.20 -6.79
CA CYS A 71 3.85 -8.89 -7.27
C CYS A 71 4.22 -10.02 -6.32
N SER A 72 4.30 -11.26 -6.79
CA SER A 72 4.77 -12.41 -6.00
C SER A 72 5.89 -13.16 -6.72
N CYS A 73 6.84 -13.74 -6.00
CA CYS A 73 7.90 -14.53 -6.63
C CYS A 73 7.34 -15.84 -7.23
N LYS A 74 7.84 -16.23 -8.41
CA LYS A 74 7.50 -17.54 -9.01
C LYS A 74 8.01 -18.68 -8.12
N PRO A 75 7.40 -19.87 -8.18
CA PRO A 75 7.86 -21.03 -7.40
C PRO A 75 9.37 -21.31 -7.61
N GLY A 76 10.10 -21.50 -6.51
CA GLY A 76 11.57 -21.72 -6.50
C GLY A 76 12.42 -20.44 -6.47
N PHE A 77 11.78 -19.27 -6.31
CA PHE A 77 12.45 -17.97 -6.16
C PHE A 77 11.97 -17.25 -4.90
N SER A 78 12.87 -16.49 -4.27
CA SER A 78 12.59 -15.65 -3.09
C SER A 78 13.26 -14.28 -3.17
N GLY A 79 12.89 -13.38 -2.25
CA GLY A 79 13.34 -12.00 -2.21
C GLY A 79 12.22 -11.02 -2.51
N ASP A 80 12.58 -9.80 -2.91
CA ASP A 80 11.63 -8.72 -3.16
C ASP A 80 11.10 -8.76 -4.61
N PRO A 81 9.81 -9.04 -4.84
CA PRO A 81 9.24 -9.21 -6.17
C PRO A 81 9.11 -7.90 -6.98
N PHE A 82 9.32 -6.74 -6.35
CA PHE A 82 9.37 -5.45 -7.03
C PHE A 82 10.78 -5.10 -7.55
N THR A 83 11.82 -5.69 -6.97
CA THR A 83 13.23 -5.46 -7.40
C THR A 83 13.85 -6.67 -8.10
N GLY A 84 13.32 -7.87 -7.86
CA GLY A 84 13.72 -9.10 -8.52
C GLY A 84 13.92 -10.26 -7.54
N CYS A 85 13.22 -11.36 -7.80
CA CYS A 85 13.37 -12.60 -7.07
C CYS A 85 14.61 -13.38 -7.52
N GLN A 86 15.34 -13.91 -6.55
CA GLN A 86 16.53 -14.73 -6.73
C GLN A 86 16.19 -16.21 -6.57
N GLN A 87 16.89 -17.07 -7.30
CA GLN A 87 16.69 -18.52 -7.17
C GLN A 87 17.10 -18.96 -5.77
N GLU A 88 16.25 -19.72 -5.10
CA GLU A 88 16.55 -20.29 -3.78
C GLU A 88 17.69 -21.31 -3.94
N ALA A 89 18.92 -20.92 -3.57
CA ALA A 89 20.03 -21.87 -3.51
C ALA A 89 19.80 -22.82 -2.32
N PRO A 90 19.97 -24.14 -2.48
CA PRO A 90 19.59 -25.12 -1.46
C PRO A 90 20.41 -25.09 -0.15
N ASN A 91 21.29 -24.12 0.09
CA ASN A 91 21.95 -23.88 1.38
C ASN A 91 22.74 -22.56 1.36
N CYS A 92 22.07 -21.41 1.37
CA CYS A 92 22.71 -20.16 1.78
C CYS A 92 22.22 -19.79 3.17
N THR A 93 23.00 -20.14 4.19
CA THR A 93 22.94 -19.47 5.50
C THR A 93 23.18 -17.99 5.24
N THR A 94 22.14 -17.19 5.45
CA THR A 94 22.14 -15.74 5.25
C THR A 94 23.29 -15.10 6.02
N SER A 95 24.39 -14.82 5.33
CA SER A 95 25.33 -13.80 5.76
C SER A 95 24.54 -12.50 5.83
N GLY A 96 24.39 -11.96 7.04
CA GLY A 96 23.65 -10.73 7.32
C GLY A 96 23.96 -9.68 6.27
N SER A 97 22.98 -9.42 5.40
CA SER A 97 23.01 -8.27 4.51
C SER A 97 23.12 -7.06 5.43
N SER A 98 24.22 -6.33 5.32
CA SER A 98 24.47 -5.06 6.01
C SER A 98 23.54 -3.97 5.45
N ARG A 99 22.22 -4.22 5.46
CA ARG A 99 21.23 -3.17 5.36
C ARG A 99 21.37 -2.37 6.66
N GLY A 100 21.25 -1.04 6.55
CA GLY A 100 21.31 -0.14 7.70
C GLY A 100 20.32 -0.50 8.80
N LYS A 101 20.32 0.27 9.89
CA LYS A 101 19.33 0.06 10.95
C LYS A 101 17.93 0.26 10.35
N LYS A 102 17.04 -0.70 10.57
CA LYS A 102 15.64 -0.56 10.14
C LYS A 102 14.94 0.52 10.97
N VAL A 103 14.21 1.40 10.30
CA VAL A 103 13.42 2.50 10.89
C VAL A 103 12.00 2.43 10.37
N TYR A 104 11.02 2.68 11.24
CA TYR A 104 9.60 2.64 10.91
C TYR A 104 8.99 4.03 10.92
N ARG A 105 8.01 4.28 10.06
CA ARG A 105 7.24 5.53 10.01
C ARG A 105 5.78 5.22 9.68
N VAL A 106 4.87 5.92 10.36
CA VAL A 106 3.43 5.83 10.07
C VAL A 106 3.04 6.90 9.07
N GLU A 107 2.45 6.50 7.96
CA GLU A 107 2.00 7.37 6.87
C GLU A 107 0.64 8.02 7.22
N ARG A 108 0.65 8.94 8.18
CA ARG A 108 -0.55 9.52 8.82
C ARG A 108 -1.48 10.36 7.93
N PHE A 109 -1.14 10.56 6.66
CA PHE A 109 -1.90 11.42 5.73
C PHE A 109 -2.66 10.63 4.67
N ILE A 110 -2.58 9.30 4.68
CA ILE A 110 -3.19 8.46 3.67
C ILE A 110 -3.79 7.18 4.28
N LYS A 111 -5.07 6.92 3.99
CA LYS A 111 -5.71 5.63 4.26
C LYS A 111 -5.91 4.90 2.94
N VAL A 112 -5.38 3.69 2.85
CA VAL A 112 -5.39 2.86 1.65
C VAL A 112 -5.68 1.41 2.02
N ASN A 113 -6.07 0.61 1.03
CA ASN A 113 -6.14 -0.84 1.17
C ASN A 113 -4.73 -1.44 1.31
N TRP A 114 -4.66 -2.71 1.70
CA TRP A 114 -3.38 -3.38 1.98
C TRP A 114 -2.47 -3.47 0.73
N TYR A 115 -3.05 -3.68 -0.44
CA TYR A 115 -2.29 -3.72 -1.70
C TYR A 115 -1.68 -2.36 -2.02
N ALA A 116 -2.45 -1.28 -1.93
CA ALA A 116 -1.98 0.07 -2.18
C ALA A 116 -0.97 0.53 -1.11
N ALA A 117 -1.07 0.03 0.12
CA ALA A 117 -0.07 0.26 1.17
C ALA A 117 1.32 -0.29 0.79
N LEU A 118 1.41 -1.47 0.16
CA LEU A 118 2.67 -2.02 -0.36
C LEU A 118 3.30 -1.09 -1.38
N ILE A 119 2.52 -0.64 -2.36
CA ILE A 119 2.98 0.24 -3.44
C ILE A 119 3.34 1.62 -2.91
N HIS A 120 2.57 2.16 -1.96
CA HIS A 120 2.83 3.44 -1.32
C HIS A 120 4.20 3.45 -0.66
N CYS A 121 4.48 2.51 0.26
CA CYS A 121 5.77 2.45 0.93
C CYS A 121 6.92 2.22 -0.06
N LYS A 122 6.71 1.38 -1.07
CA LYS A 122 7.72 1.08 -2.08
C LYS A 122 8.08 2.29 -2.93
N SER A 123 7.07 3.03 -3.41
CA SER A 123 7.27 4.23 -4.22
C SER A 123 7.96 5.37 -3.46
N HIS A 124 7.91 5.35 -2.13
CA HIS A 124 8.63 6.29 -1.26
C HIS A 124 10.01 5.80 -0.81
N GLY A 125 10.55 4.75 -1.44
CA GLY A 125 11.90 4.23 -1.19
C GLY A 125 12.01 3.31 0.04
N GLY A 126 10.89 2.90 0.62
CA GLY A 126 10.82 1.94 1.72
C GLY A 126 10.16 0.63 1.30
N ALA A 127 9.58 -0.06 2.28
CA ALA A 127 8.68 -1.19 2.08
C ALA A 127 7.58 -1.15 3.15
N LEU A 128 6.47 -1.85 2.95
CA LEU A 128 5.46 -1.98 4.01
C LEU A 128 6.05 -2.83 5.15
N ALA A 129 5.83 -2.42 6.39
CA ALA A 129 6.59 -2.91 7.54
C ALA A 129 6.58 -4.44 7.68
N THR A 130 7.74 -5.01 7.97
CA THR A 130 7.96 -6.40 8.40
C THR A 130 8.36 -6.41 9.87
N ILE A 131 7.87 -7.39 10.63
CA ILE A 131 8.16 -7.50 12.07
C ILE A 131 8.83 -8.84 12.36
N ARG A 132 10.14 -8.82 12.57
CA ARG A 132 10.96 -10.03 12.76
C ARG A 132 11.32 -10.32 14.22
N SER A 133 11.11 -9.36 15.12
CA SER A 133 11.45 -9.53 16.52
C SER A 133 10.52 -8.73 17.44
N ARG A 134 10.57 -9.05 18.73
CA ARG A 134 9.86 -8.30 19.77
C ARG A 134 10.29 -6.84 19.80
N GLU A 135 11.58 -6.57 19.61
CA GLU A 135 12.16 -5.23 19.61
C GLU A 135 11.63 -4.40 18.44
N GLU A 136 11.56 -4.99 17.24
CA GLU A 136 10.95 -4.35 16.08
C GLU A 136 9.46 -4.04 16.30
N ASN A 137 8.73 -4.98 16.91
CA ASN A 137 7.31 -4.81 17.22
C ASN A 137 7.09 -3.62 18.17
N GLU A 138 7.88 -3.51 19.25
CA GLU A 138 7.76 -2.40 20.18
C GLU A 138 8.16 -1.04 19.57
N GLN A 139 9.13 -1.02 18.64
CA GLN A 139 9.47 0.20 17.89
C GLN A 139 8.28 0.71 17.07
N ILE A 140 7.58 -0.18 16.36
CA ILE A 140 6.38 0.18 15.59
C ILE A 140 5.29 0.74 16.51
N LYS A 141 5.03 0.07 17.65
CA LYS A 141 4.03 0.55 18.62
C LYS A 141 4.37 1.94 19.14
N GLU A 142 5.64 2.24 19.34
CA GLU A 142 6.09 3.57 19.74
C GLU A 142 5.88 4.62 18.63
N GLU A 143 6.18 4.28 17.38
CA GLU A 143 5.86 5.17 16.25
C GLU A 143 4.36 5.45 16.14
N ILE A 144 3.50 4.43 16.34
CA ILE A 144 2.05 4.61 16.39
C ILE A 144 1.66 5.59 17.50
N ARG A 145 2.19 5.42 18.73
CA ARG A 145 1.87 6.28 19.88
C ARG A 145 2.19 7.75 19.61
N LYS A 146 3.26 8.04 18.87
CA LYS A 146 3.68 9.40 18.47
C LYS A 146 2.71 10.09 17.50
N THR A 147 1.96 9.33 16.70
CA THR A 147 1.10 9.90 15.65
C THR A 147 -0.14 10.64 16.16
N THR A 148 -0.52 10.46 17.42
CA THR A 148 -1.78 10.91 18.02
C THR A 148 -3.06 10.27 17.44
N LEU A 149 -2.92 9.31 16.51
CA LEU A 149 -4.03 8.56 15.93
C LEU A 149 -4.55 7.51 16.94
N ARG A 150 -5.61 7.85 17.67
CA ARG A 150 -6.25 6.99 18.69
C ARG A 150 -7.37 6.16 18.06
N ASN A 151 -7.53 4.90 18.48
CA ASN A 151 -8.53 3.97 17.94
C ASN A 151 -8.46 3.76 16.41
N ASP A 152 -7.35 4.13 15.76
CA ASP A 152 -7.11 3.86 14.35
C ASP A 152 -6.38 2.51 14.17
N ARG A 153 -6.34 2.04 12.92
CA ARG A 153 -5.74 0.76 12.51
C ARG A 153 -4.57 1.02 11.56
N PHE A 154 -3.60 0.11 11.55
CA PHE A 154 -2.35 0.32 10.83
C PHE A 154 -1.91 -0.92 10.04
N TRP A 155 -1.61 -0.75 8.77
CA TRP A 155 -1.16 -1.85 7.92
C TRP A 155 0.29 -2.22 8.16
N THR A 156 0.53 -3.54 8.19
CA THR A 156 1.84 -4.17 8.03
C THR A 156 1.84 -5.00 6.75
N SER A 157 2.98 -5.55 6.35
CA SER A 157 3.08 -6.42 5.17
C SER A 157 2.72 -7.89 5.44
N GLY A 158 2.20 -8.22 6.62
CA GLY A 158 1.82 -9.60 6.95
C GLY A 158 0.59 -10.04 6.17
N THR A 159 0.63 -11.22 5.56
CA THR A 159 -0.54 -11.81 4.89
C THR A 159 -0.46 -13.34 4.87
N ASN A 160 -1.61 -14.02 4.85
CA ASN A 160 -1.68 -15.45 4.55
C ASN A 160 -2.22 -15.75 3.13
N TYR A 161 -2.44 -14.73 2.31
CA TYR A 161 -2.90 -14.87 0.92
C TYR A 161 -1.73 -14.89 -0.07
N PRO A 162 -1.80 -15.66 -1.18
CA PRO A 162 -2.83 -16.64 -1.55
C PRO A 162 -2.59 -18.05 -1.02
N GLN A 163 -1.48 -18.28 -0.30
CA GLN A 163 -0.94 -19.64 -0.08
C GLN A 163 -1.37 -20.29 1.26
N GLY A 164 -2.16 -19.59 2.08
CA GLY A 164 -2.70 -20.06 3.35
C GLY A 164 -1.72 -20.05 4.54
N HIS A 165 -0.44 -19.74 4.31
CA HIS A 165 0.57 -19.59 5.36
C HIS A 165 1.00 -18.12 5.49
N TRP A 166 1.27 -17.69 6.72
CA TRP A 166 1.61 -16.30 7.01
C TRP A 166 3.03 -15.95 6.56
N ILE A 167 3.13 -14.93 5.72
CA ILE A 167 4.38 -14.37 5.20
C ILE A 167 4.43 -12.85 5.37
N TRP A 168 5.64 -12.31 5.33
CA TRP A 168 5.90 -10.89 5.13
C TRP A 168 6.01 -10.59 3.64
N MET A 169 4.96 -10.02 3.04
CA MET A 169 4.89 -9.78 1.60
C MET A 169 6.05 -8.91 1.06
N SER A 170 6.54 -7.98 1.88
CA SER A 170 7.67 -7.11 1.52
C SER A 170 8.99 -7.85 1.29
N THR A 171 9.15 -9.07 1.81
CA THR A 171 10.39 -9.86 1.65
C THR A 171 10.18 -11.29 1.16
N GLY A 172 8.96 -11.81 1.25
CA GLY A 172 8.64 -13.22 0.96
C GLY A 172 8.99 -14.18 2.10
N ASP A 173 9.48 -13.70 3.24
CA ASP A 173 9.84 -14.55 4.38
C ASP A 173 8.58 -15.01 5.13
N MET A 174 8.62 -16.20 5.69
CA MET A 174 7.60 -16.63 6.66
C MET A 174 7.65 -15.76 7.92
N LEU A 175 6.49 -15.59 8.57
CA LEU A 175 6.47 -14.98 9.91
C LEU A 175 7.37 -15.81 10.87
N PRO A 176 8.15 -15.15 11.74
CA PRO A 176 9.00 -15.85 12.70
C PRO A 176 8.16 -16.52 13.81
N ASP A 177 8.82 -17.31 14.67
CA ASP A 177 8.18 -17.89 15.86
C ASP A 177 7.58 -16.84 16.80
N PHE A 178 8.13 -15.62 16.78
CA PHE A 178 7.57 -14.48 17.50
C PHE A 178 6.31 -13.95 16.81
N THR A 179 5.22 -13.86 17.57
CA THR A 179 3.99 -13.20 17.13
C THR A 179 3.41 -12.34 18.25
N ASP A 180 2.56 -11.38 17.88
CA ASP A 180 1.87 -10.48 18.82
C ASP A 180 0.37 -10.38 18.50
N TRP A 181 -0.20 -11.50 18.06
CA TRP A 181 -1.64 -11.65 17.81
C TRP A 181 -2.45 -11.36 19.07
N LEU A 182 -3.58 -10.69 18.89
CA LEU A 182 -4.61 -10.59 19.92
C LEU A 182 -5.06 -12.00 20.36
N PRO A 183 -5.51 -12.17 21.61
CA PRO A 183 -6.07 -13.44 22.06
C PRO A 183 -7.22 -13.89 21.16
N GLY A 184 -7.05 -15.03 20.49
CA GLY A 184 -8.03 -15.57 19.54
C GLY A 184 -7.71 -15.31 18.07
N GLU A 185 -6.70 -14.48 17.78
CA GLU A 185 -6.24 -14.18 16.42
C GLU A 185 -5.04 -15.04 16.00
N PRO A 186 -4.82 -15.25 14.69
CA PRO A 186 -5.70 -14.88 13.59
C PRO A 186 -6.93 -15.81 13.50
N ASN A 187 -8.11 -15.23 13.31
CA ASN A 187 -9.39 -15.96 13.41
C ASN A 187 -10.07 -16.21 12.05
N ASN A 188 -9.58 -15.59 10.97
CA ASN A 188 -10.17 -15.60 9.64
C ASN A 188 -11.70 -15.31 9.65
N ASN A 189 -12.14 -14.26 10.34
CA ASN A 189 -13.56 -13.99 10.56
C ASN A 189 -14.30 -13.82 9.23
N GLY A 190 -15.40 -14.53 9.05
CA GLY A 190 -16.14 -14.53 7.78
C GLY A 190 -15.39 -15.14 6.59
N GLY A 191 -14.22 -15.75 6.80
CA GLY A 191 -13.45 -16.47 5.78
C GLY A 191 -12.69 -15.59 4.80
N ASN A 192 -12.52 -14.29 5.09
CA ASN A 192 -11.89 -13.33 4.19
C ASN A 192 -10.92 -12.37 4.92
N GLU A 193 -10.29 -12.83 6.00
CA GLU A 193 -9.31 -12.03 6.74
C GLU A 193 -7.91 -12.56 6.47
N HIS A 194 -7.23 -11.85 5.58
CA HIS A 194 -5.99 -12.33 4.98
C HIS A 194 -4.80 -11.40 5.19
N CYS A 195 -5.03 -10.20 5.73
CA CYS A 195 -4.02 -9.17 5.86
C CYS A 195 -3.85 -8.74 7.31
N LEU A 196 -2.61 -8.60 7.76
CA LEU A 196 -2.25 -8.27 9.14
C LEU A 196 -2.29 -6.76 9.34
N HIS A 197 -3.14 -6.32 10.26
CA HIS A 197 -3.13 -4.96 10.80
C HIS A 197 -2.78 -4.94 12.28
N ILE A 198 -2.31 -3.78 12.74
CA ILE A 198 -2.12 -3.47 14.15
C ILE A 198 -3.29 -2.62 14.62
N VAL A 199 -3.92 -3.04 15.71
CA VAL A 199 -5.08 -2.39 16.31
C VAL A 199 -4.90 -2.27 17.83
N GLU A 200 -5.55 -1.28 18.42
CA GLU A 200 -5.58 -1.10 19.88
C GLU A 200 -6.49 -2.15 20.54
N GLY A 201 -5.91 -3.09 21.28
CA GLY A 201 -6.61 -4.05 22.11
C GLY A 201 -7.03 -3.43 23.44
N ASN A 202 -8.26 -3.72 23.88
CA ASN A 202 -8.88 -3.20 25.11
C ASN A 202 -7.95 -3.36 26.33
N ASN A 203 -7.25 -2.29 26.73
CA ASN A 203 -6.24 -2.26 27.79
C ASN A 203 -5.00 -3.15 27.58
N GLN A 204 -4.85 -3.78 26.41
CA GLN A 204 -3.69 -4.61 26.06
C GLN A 204 -2.69 -3.87 25.17
N GLY A 205 -3.04 -2.65 24.73
CA GLY A 205 -2.23 -1.86 23.81
C GLY A 205 -2.33 -2.36 22.38
N TYR A 206 -1.43 -1.90 21.52
CA TYR A 206 -1.41 -2.28 20.12
C TYR A 206 -0.98 -3.74 19.94
N MET A 207 -1.78 -4.52 19.21
CA MET A 207 -1.59 -5.95 18.94
C MET A 207 -2.04 -6.29 17.51
N TRP A 208 -1.72 -7.49 17.03
CA TRP A 208 -1.99 -7.91 15.66
C TRP A 208 -3.38 -8.55 15.53
N ASN A 209 -3.98 -8.37 14.36
CA ASN A 209 -5.25 -8.97 13.97
C ASN A 209 -5.24 -9.18 12.46
N ASP A 210 -5.93 -10.20 11.96
CA ASP A 210 -6.19 -10.37 10.53
C ASP A 210 -7.49 -9.69 10.16
N VAL A 211 -7.58 -9.19 8.93
CA VAL A 211 -8.72 -8.38 8.48
C VAL A 211 -8.80 -8.45 6.95
N PRO A 212 -9.94 -8.12 6.30
CA PRO A 212 -9.99 -8.12 4.85
C PRO A 212 -9.00 -7.10 4.27
N CYS A 213 -8.24 -7.53 3.28
CA CYS A 213 -7.17 -6.74 2.66
C CYS A 213 -7.67 -5.44 1.99
N THR A 214 -8.98 -5.32 1.75
CA THR A 214 -9.65 -4.18 1.13
C THR A 214 -9.97 -3.04 2.11
N GLU A 215 -9.79 -3.24 3.42
CA GLU A 215 -10.05 -2.20 4.43
C GLU A 215 -9.11 -0.99 4.27
N LEU A 216 -9.60 0.22 4.57
CA LEU A 216 -8.80 1.43 4.45
C LEU A 216 -8.14 1.81 5.80
N MET A 217 -6.80 1.78 5.84
CA MET A 217 -6.01 2.01 7.06
C MET A 217 -4.70 2.76 6.76
N TYR A 218 -4.01 3.22 7.79
CA TYR A 218 -2.73 3.92 7.62
C TYR A 218 -1.58 2.93 7.40
N PRO A 219 -0.76 3.07 6.35
CA PRO A 219 0.44 2.24 6.17
C PRO A 219 1.51 2.55 7.23
N ILE A 220 2.19 1.50 7.69
CA ILE A 220 3.47 1.62 8.38
C ILE A 220 4.57 1.23 7.40
N CYS A 221 5.41 2.18 7.03
CA CYS A 221 6.53 1.92 6.14
C CYS A 221 7.81 1.66 6.94
N GLU A 222 8.62 0.72 6.48
CA GLU A 222 10.00 0.49 6.92
C GLU A 222 11.00 1.06 5.92
N TYR A 223 12.10 1.58 6.45
CA TYR A 223 13.25 2.14 5.74
C TYR A 223 14.54 1.60 6.36
N PHE A 224 15.67 1.71 5.66
CA PHE A 224 16.98 1.33 6.16
C PHE A 224 17.89 2.57 6.18
N GLU A 225 18.42 2.92 7.35
CA GLU A 225 19.29 4.09 7.60
C GLU A 225 20.70 3.71 8.07
#